data_AF-A0A662G4P1-F1
#
_entry.id   AF-A0A662G4P1-F1
#
_cell.length_a   1.000
_cell.length_b   1.000
_cell.length_c   1.000
_cell.angle_alpha   90.00
_cell.angle_beta   90.00
_cell.angle_gamma   90.00
#
_symmetry.space_group_name_H-M   'P 1'
#
loop_
_entity.id
_entity.type
_entity.pdbx_description
1 polymer ?
#
loop_
_entity_poly.entity_id
_entity_poly.type
_entity_poly.pdbx_seq_one_letter_code
_entity_poly.pdbx_strand_id
1 'polypeptide(L)'
;VILIKGNHDNFIARVSSKYGVNPVDEFLEEGYLILHGDRVTLGVNSNWHTLIMGHEHPAVALFDEIGVKEKLKCLLYGETEEGRRVIVLPAFSTLMTGSEINIIPQSELLSPILRKYVDVDRLKVLAFIDSENVLALPTVGELKRLYSITS
;
A
#
# COMPACT_ATOMS: atom_id res chain seq x y z
N VAL A 1 16.08 9.10 12.51
CA VAL A 1 15.63 8.00 11.62
C VAL A 1 14.75 7.09 12.44
N ILE A 2 13.52 6.85 11.99
CA ILE A 2 12.59 5.92 12.62
C ILE A 2 12.46 4.72 11.69
N LEU A 3 12.55 3.52 12.24
CA LEU A 3 12.44 2.27 11.49
C LEU A 3 11.18 1.53 11.94
N ILE A 4 10.26 1.28 11.02
CA ILE A 4 9.03 0.55 11.30
C ILE A 4 9.21 -0.93 10.97
N LYS A 5 8.86 -1.81 11.91
CA LYS A 5 9.03 -3.26 11.81
C LYS A 5 7.95 -3.93 10.96
N GLY A 6 8.36 -4.58 9.88
CA GLY A 6 7.62 -5.53 9.06
C GLY A 6 7.95 -7.00 9.32
N ASN A 7 7.34 -7.90 8.54
CA ASN A 7 7.42 -9.36 8.71
C ASN A 7 8.73 -9.98 8.19
N HIS A 8 9.44 -9.28 7.29
CA HIS A 8 10.73 -9.73 6.73
C HIS A 8 11.96 -9.23 7.53
N ASP A 9 11.74 -8.56 8.68
CA ASP A 9 12.71 -7.61 9.26
C ASP A 9 13.71 -8.19 10.27
N ASN A 10 13.76 -9.51 10.48
CA ASN A 10 14.73 -10.08 11.43
C ASN A 10 16.20 -9.77 11.05
N PHE A 11 16.50 -9.62 9.75
CA PHE A 11 17.81 -9.20 9.28
C PHE A 11 18.06 -7.70 9.53
N ILE A 12 17.04 -6.86 9.31
CA ILE A 12 17.12 -5.41 9.49
C ILE A 12 17.31 -5.07 10.96
N ALA A 13 16.59 -5.72 11.89
CA ALA A 13 16.76 -5.51 13.33
C ALA A 13 18.21 -5.73 13.80
N ARG A 14 18.91 -6.72 13.25
CA ARG A 14 20.32 -7.01 13.58
C ARG A 14 21.28 -5.96 13.02
N VAL A 15 20.97 -5.39 11.86
CA VAL A 15 21.77 -4.34 11.23
C VAL A 15 21.49 -2.98 11.88
N SER A 16 20.23 -2.65 12.15
CA SER A 16 19.80 -1.37 12.70
C SER A 16 20.36 -1.13 14.11
N SER A 17 20.46 -2.18 14.94
CA SER A 17 21.11 -2.10 16.25
C SER A 17 22.59 -1.71 16.17
N LYS A 18 23.31 -2.03 15.08
CA LYS A 18 24.69 -1.57 14.88
C LYS A 18 24.79 -0.06 14.63
N TYR A 19 23.70 0.56 14.21
CA TYR A 19 23.60 2.00 13.95
C TYR A 19 22.80 2.74 15.05
N GLY A 20 22.50 2.07 16.17
CA GLY A 20 21.75 2.65 17.29
C GLY A 20 20.26 2.93 16.99
N VAL A 21 19.70 2.29 15.96
CA VAL A 21 18.28 2.43 15.59
C VAL A 21 17.52 1.17 15.98
N ASN A 22 16.57 1.32 16.90
CA ASN A 22 15.69 0.23 17.32
C ASN A 22 14.38 0.29 16.49
N PRO A 23 13.99 -0.80 15.82
CA PRO A 23 12.71 -0.84 15.11
C PRO A 23 11.53 -0.69 16.08
N VAL A 24 10.51 0.06 15.67
CA VAL A 24 9.22 0.20 16.38
C VAL A 24 8.11 -0.44 15.56
N ASP A 25 7.03 -0.90 16.18
CA ASP A 25 5.91 -1.51 15.45
C ASP A 25 5.07 -0.48 14.70
N GLU A 26 4.99 0.74 15.22
CA GLU A 26 4.25 1.87 14.65
C GLU A 26 4.88 3.19 15.11
N PHE A 27 4.52 4.27 14.40
CA PHE A 27 4.90 5.63 14.75
C PHE A 27 3.68 6.54 14.59
N LEU A 28 3.35 7.28 15.64
CA LEU A 28 2.23 8.23 15.65
C LEU A 28 2.75 9.60 16.05
N GLU A 29 2.65 10.57 15.14
CA GLU A 29 3.07 11.95 15.36
C GLU A 29 2.11 12.89 14.63
N GLU A 30 1.64 13.93 15.32
CA GLU A 30 0.76 14.97 14.75
C GLU A 30 -0.47 14.43 13.98
N GLY A 31 -1.02 13.28 14.41
CA GLY A 31 -2.17 12.66 13.75
C GLY A 31 -1.85 11.83 12.50
N TYR A 32 -0.56 11.64 12.18
CA TYR A 32 -0.07 10.70 11.18
C TYR A 32 0.34 9.40 11.85
N LEU A 33 -0.37 8.32 11.53
CA LEU A 33 -0.03 6.97 11.92
C LEU A 33 0.76 6.31 10.79
N ILE A 34 1.98 5.89 11.07
CA ILE A 34 2.84 5.15 10.14
C ILE A 34 3.06 3.75 10.71
N LEU A 35 2.72 2.74 9.93
CA LEU A 35 2.92 1.33 10.29
C LEU A 35 3.31 0.52 9.05
N HIS A 36 3.87 -0.68 9.24
CA HIS A 36 4.25 -1.49 8.10
C HIS A 36 3.01 -1.98 7.34
N GLY A 37 2.05 -2.57 8.05
CA GLY A 37 0.76 -3.02 7.51
C GLY A 37 0.60 -4.53 7.39
N ASP A 38 1.55 -5.33 7.88
CA ASP A 38 1.51 -6.80 7.97
C ASP A 38 0.68 -7.32 9.15
N ARG A 39 0.36 -6.46 10.11
CA ARG A 39 -0.47 -6.73 11.27
C ARG A 39 -1.33 -5.51 11.61
N VAL A 40 -2.41 -5.74 12.33
CA VAL A 40 -3.17 -4.65 12.97
C VAL A 40 -2.45 -4.28 14.26
N THR A 41 -2.13 -3.00 14.44
CA THR A 41 -1.44 -2.48 15.62
C THR A 41 -2.42 -1.67 16.51
N LEU A 42 -2.02 -1.37 17.74
CA LEU A 42 -2.87 -0.61 18.68
C LEU A 42 -3.15 0.82 18.17
N GLY A 43 -2.21 1.41 17.45
CA GLY A 43 -2.31 2.73 16.84
C GLY A 43 -3.51 2.89 15.92
N VAL A 44 -4.01 1.81 15.30
CA VAL A 44 -5.22 1.84 14.46
C VAL A 44 -6.43 2.40 15.22
N ASN A 45 -6.53 2.16 16.54
CA ASN A 45 -7.60 2.68 17.39
C ASN A 45 -7.29 4.04 18.04
N SER A 46 -6.11 4.61 17.78
CA SER A 46 -5.70 5.90 18.35
C SER A 46 -6.33 7.08 17.60
N ASN A 47 -6.11 8.29 18.12
CA ASN A 47 -6.55 9.53 17.47
C ASN A 47 -5.57 9.92 16.35
N TRP A 48 -5.89 9.56 15.12
CA TRP A 48 -5.14 9.91 13.91
C TRP A 48 -6.09 10.29 12.79
N HIS A 49 -5.62 11.14 11.88
CA HIS A 49 -6.36 11.55 10.69
C HIS A 49 -5.79 10.98 9.40
N THR A 50 -4.55 10.46 9.41
CA THR A 50 -3.91 9.86 8.23
C THR A 50 -3.11 8.63 8.59
N LEU A 51 -3.42 7.51 7.95
CA LEU A 51 -2.66 6.27 8.00
C LEU A 51 -1.74 6.17 6.77
N ILE A 52 -0.46 5.87 6.98
CA ILE A 52 0.53 5.60 5.95
C ILE A 52 1.09 4.20 6.16
N MET A 53 1.07 3.37 5.12
CA MET A 53 1.56 1.99 5.19
C MET A 53 2.24 1.54 3.90
N GLY A 54 3.05 0.48 3.99
CA GLY A 54 3.86 0.01 2.86
C GLY A 54 3.65 -1.45 2.47
N HIS A 55 3.31 -2.34 3.41
CA HIS A 55 3.38 -3.80 3.28
C HIS A 55 2.79 -4.39 1.99
N GLU A 56 1.69 -3.82 1.49
CA GLU A 56 1.03 -4.28 0.27
C GLU A 56 1.85 -4.00 -1.00
N HIS A 57 2.62 -2.91 -1.00
CA HIS A 57 3.38 -2.42 -2.14
C HIS A 57 2.52 -2.41 -3.43
N PRO A 58 1.48 -1.58 -3.51
CA PRO A 58 0.47 -1.73 -4.53
C PRO A 58 1.03 -1.48 -5.93
N ALA A 59 0.46 -2.21 -6.88
CA ALA A 59 0.71 -2.09 -8.30
C ALA A 59 -0.62 -2.26 -9.06
N VAL A 60 -0.72 -1.67 -10.23
CA VAL A 60 -1.82 -1.90 -11.17
C VAL A 60 -1.35 -2.73 -12.33
N ALA A 61 -2.20 -3.67 -12.76
CA ALA A 61 -2.07 -4.36 -14.02
C ALA A 61 -2.90 -3.63 -15.09
N LEU A 62 -2.26 -3.27 -16.19
CA LEU A 62 -2.89 -2.74 -17.39
C LEU A 62 -2.77 -3.76 -18.51
N PHE A 63 -3.76 -3.81 -19.39
CA PHE A 63 -3.76 -4.73 -20.53
C PHE A 63 -3.91 -3.93 -21.82
N ASP A 64 -3.13 -4.28 -22.83
CA ASP A 64 -3.29 -3.74 -24.18
C ASP A 64 -4.41 -4.46 -24.97
N GLU A 65 -4.64 -4.03 -26.21
CA GLU A 65 -5.70 -4.57 -27.07
C GLU A 65 -5.51 -6.04 -27.45
N ILE A 66 -4.29 -6.57 -27.35
CA ILE A 66 -3.96 -7.97 -27.64
C ILE A 66 -3.79 -8.81 -26.36
N GLY A 67 -4.06 -8.23 -25.19
CA GLY A 67 -4.06 -8.90 -23.89
C GLY A 67 -2.70 -8.97 -23.19
N VAL A 68 -1.68 -8.24 -23.66
CA VAL A 68 -0.38 -8.17 -22.97
C VAL A 68 -0.54 -7.37 -21.69
N LYS A 69 -0.13 -7.98 -20.58
CA LYS A 69 -0.17 -7.38 -19.25
C LYS A 69 1.09 -6.55 -18.98
N GLU A 70 0.90 -5.28 -18.70
CA GLU A 70 1.91 -4.38 -18.14
C GLU A 70 1.61 -4.09 -16.67
N LYS A 71 2.64 -4.06 -15.83
CA LYS A 71 2.49 -3.83 -14.39
C LYS A 71 3.21 -2.56 -13.97
N LEU A 72 2.46 -1.64 -13.38
CA LEU A 72 2.99 -0.36 -12.89
C LEU A 72 2.88 -0.31 -11.37
N LYS A 73 3.97 0.06 -10.69
CA LYS A 73 3.92 0.39 -9.26
C LYS A 73 3.01 1.60 -9.07
N CYS A 74 2.27 1.64 -7.98
CA CYS A 74 1.41 2.76 -7.69
C CYS A 74 1.41 3.13 -6.21
N LEU A 75 0.96 4.35 -5.94
CA LEU A 75 0.52 4.79 -4.63
C LEU A 75 -1.01 4.74 -4.62
N LEU A 76 -1.59 4.24 -3.53
CA LEU A 76 -3.03 4.30 -3.30
C LEU A 76 -3.33 5.37 -2.26
N TYR A 77 -4.39 6.13 -2.46
CA TYR A 77 -4.85 7.10 -1.48
C TYR A 77 -6.38 7.26 -1.47
N GLY A 78 -6.93 7.55 -0.31
CA GLY A 78 -8.36 7.70 -0.11
C GLY A 78 -8.72 7.85 1.36
N GLU A 79 -9.91 7.40 1.72
CA GLU A 79 -10.44 7.46 3.09
C GLU A 79 -10.93 6.09 3.55
N THR A 80 -10.82 5.80 4.85
CA THR A 80 -11.49 4.68 5.50
C THR A 80 -12.99 4.90 5.56
N GLU A 81 -13.75 3.87 5.97
CA GLU A 81 -15.18 4.01 6.25
C GLU A 81 -15.49 5.08 7.31
N GLU A 82 -14.55 5.34 8.23
CA GLU A 82 -14.65 6.38 9.26
C GLU A 82 -14.23 7.78 8.77
N GLY A 83 -13.92 7.96 7.47
CA GLY A 83 -13.51 9.24 6.90
C GLY A 83 -12.06 9.64 7.23
N ARG A 84 -11.23 8.71 7.72
CA ARG A 84 -9.81 8.98 7.98
C ARG A 84 -8.98 8.71 6.73
N ARG A 85 -7.97 9.51 6.44
CA ARG A 85 -7.16 9.33 5.22
C ARG A 85 -6.29 8.08 5.30
N VAL A 86 -6.12 7.40 4.17
CA VAL A 86 -5.21 6.26 4.02
C VAL A 86 -4.30 6.50 2.81
N ILE A 87 -3.02 6.18 2.98
CA ILE A 87 -2.00 6.18 1.93
C ILE A 87 -1.27 4.85 1.98
N VAL A 88 -1.19 4.16 0.84
CA VAL A 88 -0.44 2.92 0.68
C VAL A 88 0.70 3.15 -0.31
N LEU A 89 1.94 3.00 0.16
CA LEU A 89 3.15 3.32 -0.58
C LEU A 89 3.62 2.11 -1.42
N PRO A 90 4.15 2.34 -2.63
CA PRO A 90 4.76 1.29 -3.45
C PRO A 90 6.02 0.72 -2.78
N ALA A 91 6.54 -0.39 -3.32
CA ALA A 91 7.87 -0.85 -2.95
C ALA A 91 8.95 0.09 -3.49
N PHE A 92 9.82 0.59 -2.61
CA PHE A 92 11.03 1.30 -2.98
C PHE A 92 12.05 0.41 -3.71
N SER A 93 12.06 -0.90 -3.43
CA SER A 93 12.96 -1.86 -4.09
C SER A 93 12.53 -2.18 -5.52
N THR A 94 13.47 -2.18 -6.47
CA THR A 94 13.23 -2.61 -7.86
C THR A 94 12.94 -4.11 -7.98
N LEU A 95 13.32 -4.92 -6.97
CA LEU A 95 13.10 -6.37 -6.96
C LEU A 95 11.67 -6.77 -6.61
N MET A 96 10.91 -5.89 -5.96
CA MET A 96 9.54 -6.15 -5.55
C MET A 96 8.58 -5.54 -6.55
N THR A 97 7.80 -6.40 -7.21
CA THR A 97 6.83 -5.97 -8.22
C THR A 97 5.53 -5.46 -7.62
N GLY A 98 5.20 -5.83 -6.39
CA GLY A 98 4.00 -5.37 -5.68
C GLY A 98 2.76 -6.23 -5.86
N SER A 99 1.67 -5.94 -5.14
CA SER A 99 0.37 -6.63 -5.31
C SER A 99 -0.46 -5.98 -6.42
N GLU A 100 -1.01 -6.77 -7.35
CA GLU A 100 -1.88 -6.28 -8.44
C GLU A 100 -3.29 -5.95 -7.91
N ILE A 101 -3.47 -4.74 -7.36
CA ILE A 101 -4.66 -4.40 -6.55
C ILE A 101 -5.98 -4.38 -7.32
N ASN A 102 -5.91 -4.29 -8.65
CA ASN A 102 -7.07 -4.30 -9.54
C ASN A 102 -7.36 -5.70 -10.11
N ILE A 103 -6.61 -6.72 -9.69
CA ILE A 103 -6.77 -8.12 -10.11
C ILE A 103 -6.99 -9.02 -8.90
N ILE A 104 -6.19 -8.84 -7.85
CA ILE A 104 -6.27 -9.64 -6.63
C ILE A 104 -7.55 -9.29 -5.86
N PRO A 105 -8.36 -10.28 -5.45
CA PRO A 105 -9.52 -10.04 -4.58
C PRO A 105 -9.11 -9.39 -3.27
N GLN A 106 -9.95 -8.50 -2.73
CA GLN A 106 -9.63 -7.80 -1.49
C GLN A 106 -9.30 -8.76 -0.34
N SER A 107 -9.99 -9.90 -0.25
CA SER A 107 -9.75 -10.95 0.76
C SER A 107 -8.35 -11.56 0.73
N GLU A 108 -7.65 -11.45 -0.39
CA GLU A 108 -6.32 -12.03 -0.63
C GLU A 108 -5.18 -11.01 -0.48
N LEU A 109 -5.50 -9.73 -0.24
CA LEU A 109 -4.48 -8.71 0.02
C LEU A 109 -3.59 -9.08 1.20
N LEU A 110 -2.33 -8.68 1.16
CA LEU A 110 -1.35 -9.00 2.19
C LEU A 110 -1.68 -8.29 3.50
N SER A 111 -2.15 -7.05 3.44
CA SER A 111 -2.47 -6.30 4.65
C SER A 111 -3.82 -6.70 5.25
N PRO A 112 -3.88 -7.13 6.53
CA PRO A 112 -5.16 -7.30 7.22
C PRO A 112 -5.91 -5.98 7.42
N ILE A 113 -5.23 -4.83 7.33
CA ILE A 113 -5.87 -3.52 7.47
C ILE A 113 -6.69 -3.20 6.21
N LEU A 114 -6.09 -3.36 5.04
CA LEU A 114 -6.78 -3.19 3.76
C LEU A 114 -7.92 -4.19 3.57
N ARG A 115 -7.78 -5.40 4.14
CA ARG A 115 -8.83 -6.42 4.11
C ARG A 115 -10.08 -6.07 4.92
N LYS A 116 -9.93 -5.35 6.03
CA LYS A 116 -10.98 -5.24 7.06
C LYS A 116 -11.52 -3.83 7.31
N TYR A 117 -10.73 -2.80 7.05
CA TYR A 117 -11.05 -1.43 7.49
C TYR A 117 -11.06 -0.40 6.36
N VAL A 118 -10.76 -0.83 5.13
CA VAL A 118 -10.64 0.05 3.97
C VAL A 118 -11.44 -0.55 2.83
N ASP A 119 -12.35 0.23 2.25
CA ASP A 119 -12.94 -0.09 0.95
C ASP A 119 -11.91 0.21 -0.14
N VAL A 120 -11.18 -0.82 -0.55
CA VAL A 120 -10.06 -0.68 -1.49
C VAL A 120 -10.53 -0.18 -2.86
N ASP A 121 -11.76 -0.51 -3.26
CA ASP A 121 -12.31 -0.14 -4.57
C ASP A 121 -12.55 1.38 -4.71
N ARG A 122 -12.66 2.09 -3.58
CA ARG A 122 -12.79 3.55 -3.52
C ARG A 122 -11.45 4.28 -3.51
N LEU A 123 -10.33 3.57 -3.35
CA LEU A 123 -9.01 4.21 -3.35
C LEU A 123 -8.66 4.70 -4.75
N LYS A 124 -8.11 5.91 -4.81
CA LYS A 124 -7.54 6.51 -6.01
C LYS A 124 -6.14 5.96 -6.23
N VAL A 125 -5.74 5.90 -7.49
CA VAL A 125 -4.47 5.32 -7.92
C VAL A 125 -3.59 6.38 -8.56
N LEU A 126 -2.34 6.47 -8.10
CA LEU A 126 -1.28 7.23 -8.75
C LEU A 126 -0.18 6.26 -9.19
N ALA A 127 -0.16 5.90 -10.47
CA ALA A 127 0.81 4.97 -11.04
C ALA A 127 2.11 5.69 -11.41
N PHE A 128 3.25 5.04 -11.19
CA PHE A 128 4.56 5.54 -11.58
C PHE A 128 4.91 5.00 -12.96
N ILE A 129 5.10 5.89 -13.93
CA ILE A 129 5.57 5.53 -15.27
C ILE A 129 7.10 5.40 -15.25
N ASP A 130 7.76 6.34 -14.57
CA ASP A 130 9.20 6.32 -14.30
C ASP A 130 9.50 7.08 -12.99
N SER A 131 10.76 7.45 -12.76
CA SER A 131 11.19 8.16 -11.53
C SER A 131 10.67 9.60 -11.41
N GLU A 132 10.22 10.20 -12.50
CA GLU A 132 9.81 11.61 -12.57
C GLU A 132 8.34 11.77 -13.00
N ASN A 133 7.78 10.75 -13.64
CA ASN A 133 6.43 10.80 -14.23
C ASN A 133 5.45 9.90 -13.48
N VAL A 134 4.31 10.49 -13.12
CA VAL A 134 3.18 9.81 -12.50
C VAL A 134 1.91 10.00 -13.31
N LEU A 135 1.08 8.96 -13.35
CA LEU A 135 -0.21 8.93 -14.00
C LEU A 135 -1.32 8.76 -12.96
N ALA A 136 -2.21 9.74 -12.87
CA ALA A 136 -3.44 9.59 -12.08
C ALA A 136 -4.40 8.69 -12.85
N LEU A 137 -4.74 7.56 -12.25
CA LEU A 137 -5.69 6.59 -12.80
C LEU A 137 -7.04 6.68 -12.08
N PRO A 138 -8.10 6.08 -12.66
CA PRO A 138 -9.38 5.86 -11.99
C PRO A 138 -9.22 5.12 -10.65
N THR A 139 -10.30 5.01 -9.88
CA THR A 139 -10.25 4.22 -8.64
C THR A 139 -9.97 2.74 -8.92
N VAL A 140 -9.52 2.01 -7.90
CA VAL A 140 -9.29 0.56 -8.00
C VAL A 140 -10.54 -0.17 -8.52
N GLY A 141 -11.72 0.18 -8.02
CA GLY A 141 -12.98 -0.42 -8.46
C GLY A 141 -13.34 -0.09 -9.92
N GLU A 142 -13.02 1.12 -10.40
CA GLU A 142 -13.17 1.48 -11.81
C GLU A 142 -12.24 0.68 -12.70
N LEU A 143 -10.97 0.53 -12.30
CA LEU A 143 -9.99 -0.30 -13.00
C LEU A 143 -10.43 -1.76 -13.07
N LYS A 144 -10.95 -2.33 -11.97
CA LYS A 144 -11.50 -3.70 -11.95
C LYS A 144 -12.63 -3.88 -12.97
N ARG A 145 -13.55 -2.92 -13.05
CA ARG A 145 -14.67 -2.96 -14.00
C ARG A 145 -14.22 -2.88 -15.46
N LEU A 146 -13.22 -2.07 -15.78
CA LEU A 146 -12.70 -1.97 -17.15
C LEU A 146 -12.27 -3.33 -17.70
N TYR A 147 -11.62 -4.16 -16.87
CA TYR A 147 -11.12 -5.46 -17.32
C TYR A 147 -12.10 -6.62 -17.15
N SER A 148 -13.14 -6.44 -16.33
CA SER A 148 -14.21 -7.43 -16.16
C SER A 148 -15.19 -7.46 -17.36
N ILE A 149 -15.24 -6.40 -18.16
CA ILE A 149 -16.13 -6.30 -19.34
C ILE A 149 -15.53 -7.00 -20.58
N THR A 150 -14.21 -7.23 -20.58
CA THR A 150 -13.45 -7.86 -21.68
C THR A 150 -13.23 -9.38 -21.52
N SER A 151 -13.83 -10.01 -20.50
CA SER A 151 -13.72 -11.46 -20.22
C SER A 151 -14.97 -12.24 -20.59
#